data_AF-A0AAU5SDX4-F1
#
_entry.id   AF-A0AAU5SDX4-F1
#
_cell.length_a   1.000
_cell.length_b   1.000
_cell.length_c   1.000
_cell.angle_alpha   90.00
_cell.angle_beta   90.00
_cell.angle_gamma   90.00
#
_symmetry.space_group_name_H-M   'P 1'
#
loop_
_entity.id
_entity.type
_entity.pdbx_description
1 polymer ?
#
loop_
_entity_poly.entity_id
_entity_poly.type
_entity_poly.pdbx_seq_one_letter_code
_entity_poly.pdbx_strand_id
1 'polypeptide(L)'
;MEQDVQLVRDLVAASPGFEGLFESHVFNQDGVLSHVFFWDVVQETVASFLGGDGTDWRVTLRFLEEQLRRDVPEVSAVIVTSFLFSLPWPDQPGYGLVDHLGPAMSAQFALIRPSG
;
A
#
# COMPACT_ATOMS: atom_id res chain seq x y z
N MET A 1 7.53 -11.99 11.73
CA MET A 1 6.45 -12.72 11.00
C MET A 1 5.05 -12.45 11.56
N GLU A 2 4.85 -11.48 12.45
CA GLU A 2 3.52 -11.14 12.99
C GLU A 2 3.16 -9.66 12.72
N GLN A 3 4.16 -8.80 12.54
CA GLN A 3 3.96 -7.37 12.35
C GLN A 3 3.48 -7.03 10.93
N ASP A 4 3.87 -7.79 9.92
CA ASP A 4 3.44 -7.62 8.53
C ASP A 4 2.00 -8.12 8.32
N VAL A 5 1.60 -9.19 9.01
CA VAL A 5 0.20 -9.63 9.08
C VAL A 5 -0.64 -8.60 9.84
N GLN A 6 -0.13 -8.06 10.95
CA GLN A 6 -0.83 -7.02 11.70
C GLN A 6 -0.98 -5.74 10.88
N LEU A 7 0.02 -5.36 10.09
CA LEU A 7 -0.05 -4.23 9.15
C LEU A 7 -1.27 -4.36 8.21
N VAL A 8 -1.50 -5.55 7.65
CA VAL A 8 -2.66 -5.80 6.78
C VAL A 8 -3.97 -5.62 7.54
N ARG A 9 -4.08 -6.20 8.73
CA ARG A 9 -5.29 -6.10 9.56
C ARG A 9 -5.58 -4.65 9.96
N ASP A 10 -4.55 -3.91 10.35
CA ASP A 10 -4.64 -2.51 10.73
C ASP A 10 -5.01 -1.62 9.52
N LEU A 11 -4.50 -1.93 8.32
CA LEU A 11 -4.88 -1.24 7.10
C LEU A 11 -6.37 -1.42 6.79
N VAL A 12 -6.87 -2.66 6.86
CA VAL A 12 -8.29 -2.96 6.61
C VAL A 12 -9.18 -2.27 7.64
N ALA A 13 -8.76 -2.25 8.91
CA ALA A 13 -9.47 -1.52 9.96
C ALA A 13 -9.48 0.01 9.73
N ALA A 14 -8.38 0.57 9.18
CA ALA A 14 -8.27 1.99 8.88
C ALA A 14 -9.02 2.39 7.59
N SER A 15 -9.13 1.48 6.62
CA SER A 15 -9.84 1.69 5.36
C SER A 15 -10.73 0.47 5.03
N PRO A 16 -12.00 0.48 5.49
CA PRO A 16 -12.94 -0.63 5.30
C PRO A 16 -13.22 -1.00 3.84
N GLY A 17 -12.88 -0.13 2.88
CA GLY A 17 -12.95 -0.44 1.45
C GLY A 17 -12.15 -1.67 1.03
N PHE A 18 -11.17 -2.09 1.85
CA PHE A 18 -10.38 -3.30 1.62
C PHE A 18 -10.99 -4.60 2.19
N GLU A 19 -12.09 -4.55 2.94
CA GLU A 19 -12.65 -5.72 3.62
C GLU A 19 -12.93 -6.89 2.66
N GLY A 20 -13.62 -6.63 1.54
CA GLY A 20 -13.94 -7.66 0.56
C GLY A 20 -12.71 -8.28 -0.14
N LEU A 21 -11.68 -7.47 -0.39
CA LEU A 21 -10.40 -7.94 -0.92
C LEU A 21 -9.68 -8.80 0.13
N PHE A 22 -9.70 -8.38 1.40
CA PHE A 22 -9.06 -9.10 2.50
C PHE A 22 -9.70 -10.47 2.73
N GLU A 23 -11.03 -10.56 2.74
CA GLU A 23 -11.75 -11.83 2.86
C GLU A 23 -11.41 -12.78 1.71
N SER A 24 -11.44 -12.28 0.48
CA SER A 24 -11.10 -13.06 -0.72
C SER A 24 -9.65 -13.56 -0.66
N HIS A 25 -8.72 -12.70 -0.24
CA HIS A 25 -7.31 -13.05 -0.07
C HIS A 25 -7.12 -14.17 0.95
N VAL A 26 -7.70 -14.02 2.15
CA VAL A 26 -7.58 -15.03 3.21
C VAL A 26 -8.15 -16.37 2.77
N PHE A 27 -9.31 -16.35 2.09
CA PHE A 27 -9.92 -17.56 1.55
C PHE A 27 -9.04 -18.24 0.50
N ASN A 28 -8.49 -17.46 -0.46
CA ASN A 28 -7.72 -18.00 -1.58
C ASN A 28 -6.31 -18.47 -1.18
N GLN A 29 -5.71 -17.84 -0.16
CA GLN A 29 -4.32 -18.08 0.24
C GLN A 29 -4.19 -18.93 1.52
N ASP A 30 -5.30 -19.38 2.10
CA ASP A 30 -5.34 -20.10 3.39
C ASP A 30 -4.60 -19.35 4.52
N GLY A 31 -4.75 -18.02 4.56
CA GLY A 31 -4.05 -17.15 5.51
C GLY A 31 -3.74 -15.77 4.95
N VAL A 32 -2.95 -14.99 5.70
CA VAL A 32 -2.54 -13.63 5.29
C VAL A 32 -1.13 -13.65 4.74
N LEU A 33 -1.01 -13.55 3.42
CA LEU A 33 0.26 -13.25 2.73
C LEU A 33 0.39 -11.74 2.48
N SER A 34 1.11 -11.04 3.34
CA SER A 34 1.24 -9.57 3.36
C SER A 34 1.71 -9.00 2.01
N HIS A 35 2.82 -9.48 1.48
CA HIS A 35 3.37 -9.03 0.20
C HIS A 35 2.41 -9.25 -0.99
N VAL A 36 1.62 -10.33 -0.97
CA VAL A 36 0.64 -10.64 -2.02
C VAL A 36 -0.57 -9.72 -1.90
N PHE A 37 -1.10 -9.53 -0.69
CA PHE A 37 -2.24 -8.62 -0.46
C PHE A 37 -1.91 -7.17 -0.87
N PHE A 38 -0.67 -6.74 -0.65
CA PHE A 38 -0.25 -5.39 -1.01
C PHE A 38 -0.26 -5.12 -2.54
N TRP A 39 -0.29 -6.16 -3.38
CA TRP A 39 -0.58 -5.97 -4.80
C TRP A 39 -1.99 -5.41 -5.01
N ASP A 40 -2.99 -6.00 -4.36
CA ASP A 40 -4.38 -5.54 -4.43
C ASP A 40 -4.53 -4.15 -3.81
N VAL A 41 -3.81 -3.89 -2.72
CA VAL A 41 -3.76 -2.55 -2.10
C VAL A 41 -3.30 -1.48 -3.09
N VAL A 42 -2.26 -1.76 -3.87
CA VAL A 42 -1.78 -0.82 -4.90
C VAL A 42 -2.84 -0.60 -5.97
N GLN A 43 -3.41 -1.66 -6.52
CA GLN A 43 -4.41 -1.57 -7.60
C GLN A 43 -5.62 -0.75 -7.16
N GLU A 44 -6.17 -1.04 -5.99
CA GLU A 44 -7.36 -0.36 -5.47
C GLU A 44 -7.06 1.09 -5.05
N THR A 45 -5.86 1.35 -4.51
CA THR A 45 -5.44 2.74 -4.19
C THR A 45 -5.28 3.57 -5.46
N VAL A 46 -4.69 3.02 -6.52
CA VAL A 46 -4.55 3.68 -7.82
C VAL A 46 -5.92 3.88 -8.48
N ALA A 47 -6.80 2.88 -8.43
CA ALA A 47 -8.15 2.98 -8.95
C ALA A 47 -8.95 4.08 -8.25
N SER A 48 -8.88 4.14 -6.91
CA SER A 48 -9.48 5.21 -6.11
C SER A 48 -8.91 6.59 -6.47
N PHE A 49 -7.59 6.72 -6.66
CA PHE A 49 -6.97 7.96 -7.11
C PHE A 49 -7.49 8.44 -8.47
N LEU A 50 -7.78 7.50 -9.38
CA LEU A 50 -8.34 7.78 -10.70
C LEU A 50 -9.86 8.04 -10.69
N GLY A 51 -10.50 8.06 -9.51
CA GLY A 51 -11.91 8.39 -9.33
C GLY A 51 -12.83 7.20 -9.03
N GLY A 52 -12.27 6.01 -8.77
CA GLY A 52 -13.02 4.88 -8.21
C GLY A 52 -13.49 5.15 -6.78
N ASP A 53 -14.58 4.51 -6.37
CA ASP A 53 -15.25 4.72 -5.07
C ASP A 53 -15.03 3.57 -4.07
N GLY A 54 -14.22 2.55 -4.40
CA GLY A 54 -14.02 1.36 -3.58
C GLY A 54 -13.24 1.60 -2.28
N THR A 55 -12.19 2.42 -2.31
CA THR A 55 -11.41 2.84 -1.12
C THR A 55 -11.14 4.35 -1.13
N ASP A 56 -10.63 4.91 -0.03
CA ASP A 56 -10.08 6.27 -0.02
C ASP A 56 -8.55 6.22 -0.05
N TRP A 57 -7.97 6.50 -1.22
CA TRP A 57 -6.52 6.51 -1.41
C TRP A 57 -5.79 7.43 -0.42
N ARG A 58 -6.42 8.52 0.06
CA ARG A 58 -5.80 9.44 1.02
C ARG A 58 -5.64 8.78 2.39
N VAL A 59 -6.63 7.97 2.79
CA VAL A 59 -6.56 7.20 4.03
C VAL A 59 -5.46 6.15 3.92
N THR A 60 -5.37 5.44 2.79
CA THR A 60 -4.29 4.47 2.55
C THR A 60 -2.91 5.12 2.64
N LEU A 61 -2.66 6.21 1.90
CA LEU A 61 -1.35 6.87 1.94
C LEU A 61 -1.00 7.40 3.33
N ARG A 62 -1.96 8.02 4.04
CA ARG A 62 -1.73 8.50 5.40
C ARG A 62 -1.37 7.35 6.35
N PHE A 63 -2.09 6.24 6.27
CA PHE A 63 -1.83 5.07 7.08
C PHE A 63 -0.42 4.50 6.81
N LEU A 64 -0.06 4.31 5.54
CA LEU A 64 1.26 3.76 5.18
C LEU A 64 2.40 4.70 5.58
N GLU A 65 2.23 6.02 5.45
CA GLU A 65 3.20 7.01 5.92
C GLU A 65 3.37 6.94 7.45
N GLU A 66 2.28 6.80 8.20
CA GLU A 66 2.32 6.60 9.66
C GLU A 66 3.06 5.32 10.05
N GLN A 67 2.80 4.21 9.35
CA GLN A 67 3.46 2.94 9.62
C GLN A 67 4.95 2.97 9.28
N LEU A 68 5.31 3.57 8.15
CA LEU A 68 6.70 3.69 7.72
C LEU A 68 7.53 4.55 8.69
N ARG A 69 6.95 5.62 9.26
CA ARG A 69 7.61 6.46 10.27
C ARG A 69 7.91 5.75 11.59
N ARG A 70 7.26 4.61 11.87
CA ARG A 70 7.55 3.80 13.06
C ARG A 70 8.84 3.00 12.92
N ASP A 71 9.39 2.92 11.71
CA ASP A 71 10.67 2.27 11.39
C ASP A 71 10.76 0.82 11.88
N VAL A 72 9.66 0.08 11.78
CA VAL A 72 9.62 -1.35 12.09
C VAL A 72 10.11 -2.11 10.86
N PRO A 73 11.26 -2.83 10.91
CA PRO A 73 11.90 -3.34 9.70
C PRO A 73 11.00 -4.24 8.83
N GLU A 74 10.21 -5.14 9.45
CA GLU A 74 9.29 -6.03 8.73
C GLU A 74 8.19 -5.26 7.98
N VAL A 75 7.64 -4.21 8.62
CA VAL A 75 6.59 -3.35 8.05
C VAL A 75 7.17 -2.48 6.95
N SER A 76 8.32 -1.84 7.21
CA SER A 76 9.03 -1.02 6.23
C SER A 76 9.36 -1.83 4.98
N ALA A 77 9.80 -3.08 5.12
CA ALA A 77 10.06 -3.96 3.98
C ALA A 77 8.82 -4.13 3.10
N VAL A 78 7.66 -4.48 3.66
CA VAL A 78 6.41 -4.65 2.89
C VAL A 78 6.01 -3.35 2.18
N ILE A 79 6.03 -2.22 2.88
CA ILE A 79 5.65 -0.91 2.30
C ILE A 79 6.59 -0.56 1.14
N VAL A 80 7.89 -0.73 1.32
CA VAL A 80 8.88 -0.36 0.30
C VAL A 80 8.81 -1.31 -0.90
N THR A 81 8.86 -2.62 -0.66
CA THR A 81 8.99 -3.60 -1.75
C THR A 81 7.68 -3.95 -2.44
N SER A 82 6.54 -3.81 -1.75
CA SER A 82 5.24 -4.24 -2.29
C SER A 82 4.28 -3.10 -2.60
N PHE A 83 4.36 -1.97 -1.88
CA PHE A 83 3.58 -0.78 -2.21
C PHE A 83 4.35 0.17 -3.13
N LEU A 84 5.43 0.77 -2.61
CA LEU A 84 6.15 1.86 -3.30
C LEU A 84 6.79 1.38 -4.61
N PHE A 85 7.42 0.21 -4.60
CA PHE A 85 8.03 -0.36 -5.80
C PHE A 85 7.00 -0.62 -6.91
N SER A 86 5.77 -0.97 -6.52
CA SER A 86 4.69 -1.37 -7.42
C SER A 86 3.81 -0.22 -7.91
N LEU A 87 4.07 1.03 -7.47
CA LEU A 87 3.34 2.18 -7.97
C LEU A 87 3.49 2.31 -9.51
N PRO A 88 2.57 2.99 -10.20
CA PRO A 88 2.67 3.18 -11.65
C PRO A 88 4.00 3.82 -12.08
N TRP A 89 4.38 3.65 -13.34
CA TRP A 89 5.48 4.39 -13.99
C TRP A 89 5.03 5.75 -14.52
N PRO A 90 5.94 6.70 -14.79
CA PRO A 90 5.59 8.06 -15.25
C PRO A 90 4.64 8.14 -16.46
N ASP A 91 4.68 7.13 -17.34
CA ASP A 91 3.84 7.01 -18.53
C ASP A 91 2.51 6.26 -18.29
N GLN A 92 2.28 5.77 -17.07
CA GLN A 92 1.12 4.97 -16.70
C GLN A 92 0.06 5.80 -15.96
N PRO A 93 -1.24 5.50 -16.16
CA PRO A 93 -2.31 6.10 -15.39
C PRO A 93 -2.10 5.93 -13.89
N GLY A 94 -2.35 6.99 -13.12
CA GLY A 94 -2.25 6.98 -11.67
C GLY A 94 -0.86 7.33 -11.12
N TYR A 95 0.14 7.58 -11.98
CA TYR A 95 1.46 8.01 -11.53
C TYR A 95 1.45 9.27 -10.65
N GLY A 96 0.50 10.19 -10.89
CA GLY A 96 0.32 11.39 -10.07
C GLY A 96 0.07 11.10 -8.58
N LEU A 97 -0.23 9.85 -8.19
CA LEU A 97 -0.27 9.42 -6.79
C LEU A 97 1.09 9.63 -6.07
N VAL A 98 2.21 9.55 -6.80
CA VAL A 98 3.56 9.78 -6.27
C VAL A 98 3.73 11.21 -5.71
N ASP A 99 3.05 12.20 -6.31
CA ASP A 99 3.08 13.59 -5.85
C ASP A 99 2.35 13.80 -4.50
N HIS A 100 1.63 12.77 -4.04
CA HIS A 100 0.88 12.79 -2.79
C HIS A 100 1.51 11.94 -1.68
N LEU A 101 2.68 11.33 -1.93
CA LEU A 101 3.39 10.58 -0.89
C LEU A 101 3.82 11.51 0.24
N GLY A 102 3.75 10.99 1.47
CA GLY A 102 4.29 11.68 2.64
C GLY A 102 5.84 11.66 2.66
N PRO A 103 6.48 12.46 3.52
CA PRO A 103 7.93 12.63 3.49
C PRO A 103 8.74 11.33 3.63
N ALA A 104 8.31 10.39 4.49
CA ALA A 104 9.01 9.12 4.67
C ALA A 104 8.86 8.24 3.43
N MET A 105 7.65 8.15 2.88
CA MET A 105 7.37 7.40 1.66
C MET A 105 8.10 7.99 0.45
N SER A 106 8.10 9.31 0.27
CA SER A 106 8.85 9.98 -0.81
C SER A 106 10.35 9.73 -0.72
N ALA A 107 10.93 9.77 0.50
CA ALA A 107 12.35 9.49 0.69
C ALA A 107 12.71 8.06 0.29
N GLN A 108 11.89 7.07 0.70
CA GLN A 108 12.11 5.68 0.30
C GLN A 108 11.88 5.46 -1.19
N PHE A 109 10.83 6.05 -1.77
CA PHE A 109 10.51 5.96 -3.18
C PHE A 109 11.67 6.44 -4.06
N ALA A 110 12.27 7.60 -3.74
CA ALA A 110 13.41 8.14 -4.45
C ALA A 110 14.66 7.23 -4.40
N LEU A 111 14.84 6.46 -3.32
CA LEU A 111 15.95 5.50 -3.19
C LEU A 111 15.75 4.26 -4.07
N ILE A 112 14.53 3.74 -4.13
CA ILE A 112 14.24 2.48 -4.86
C ILE A 112 13.91 2.71 -6.34
N ARG A 113 13.49 3.92 -6.71
CA ARG A 113 13.10 4.31 -8.08
C ARG A 113 13.69 5.67 -8.45
N PRO A 114 15.02 5.75 -8.65
CA PRO A 114 15.69 7.03 -8.94
C PRO A 114 15.31 7.67 -10.29
N SER A 115 14.73 6.88 -11.21
CA SER A 115 14.33 7.32 -12.56
C SER A 115 12.82 7.33 -12.76
N GLY A 116 12.04 7.02 -11.73
CA GLY A 116 10.63 6.70 -11.86
C GLY A 116 9.78 7.36 -10.81
#